data_AF-A0A936CMP5-F1
#
_entry.id   AF-A0A936CMP5-F1
#
_cell.length_a   1.000
_cell.length_b   1.000
_cell.length_c   1.000
_cell.angle_alpha   90.00
_cell.angle_beta   90.00
_cell.angle_gamma   90.00
#
_symmetry.space_group_name_H-M   'P 1'
#
loop_
_entity.id
_entity.type
_entity.pdbx_description
1 polymer ?
#
loop_
_entity_poly.entity_id
_entity_poly.type
_entity_poly.pdbx_seq_one_letter_code
_entity_poly.pdbx_strand_id
1 'polypeptide(L)'
;MKKFDRNHEAYVMDLRSAVVFIPDDRHCFFFREESYHRPEDKELYHKIIDALKFESDDQFRIEVLPSDHFIHIQWEGKQKSNVRFVFFGIRPSEIHLNGFDKKHHIYYLNDFSLMFADEASFYKENASRKLLWTVLQALFNK
;
A
#
# COMPACT_ATOMS: atom_id res chain seq x y z
N MET A 1 -35.30 -25.19 25.46
CA MET A 1 -34.80 -24.94 24.09
C MET A 1 -34.03 -23.62 24.07
N LYS A 2 -33.00 -23.56 23.21
CA LYS A 2 -31.75 -22.80 23.35
C LYS A 2 -31.90 -21.27 23.46
N LYS A 3 -31.16 -20.69 24.41
CA LYS A 3 -30.67 -19.31 24.39
C LYS A 3 -29.76 -19.16 23.16
N PHE A 4 -30.05 -18.20 22.29
CA PHE A 4 -29.09 -17.75 21.28
C PHE A 4 -28.30 -16.60 21.89
N ASP A 5 -27.05 -16.93 22.21
CA ASP A 5 -25.99 -16.01 22.57
C ASP A 5 -24.93 -16.12 21.46
N ARG A 6 -24.15 -15.05 21.29
CA ARG A 6 -23.02 -14.83 20.37
C ARG A 6 -23.33 -14.11 19.05
N ASN A 7 -23.01 -12.81 19.08
CA ASN A 7 -22.04 -12.17 18.18
C ASN A 7 -21.90 -12.84 16.82
N HIS A 8 -22.70 -12.41 15.85
CA HIS A 8 -22.34 -12.48 14.45
C HIS A 8 -22.63 -11.10 13.89
N GLU A 9 -21.67 -10.18 14.05
CA GLU A 9 -21.51 -9.12 13.07
C GLU A 9 -21.17 -9.85 11.76
N ALA A 10 -22.21 -10.07 10.96
CA ALA A 10 -22.03 -10.53 9.60
C ALA A 10 -21.29 -9.41 8.87
N TYR A 11 -19.98 -9.56 8.70
CA TYR A 11 -19.25 -8.83 7.69
C TYR A 11 -19.90 -9.21 6.36
N VAL A 12 -20.79 -8.37 5.86
CA VAL A 12 -21.15 -8.37 4.46
C VAL A 12 -19.89 -7.91 3.75
N MET A 13 -19.02 -8.85 3.41
CA MET A 13 -17.98 -8.62 2.43
C MET A 13 -18.70 -8.21 1.17
N ASP A 14 -18.54 -6.93 0.80
CA ASP A 14 -18.91 -6.47 -0.52
C ASP A 14 -18.27 -7.45 -1.51
N LEU A 15 -19.03 -7.97 -2.48
CA LEU A 15 -18.63 -9.06 -3.37
C LEU A 15 -17.38 -8.73 -4.22
N ARG A 16 -16.87 -7.50 -4.09
CA ARG A 16 -15.65 -6.98 -4.70
C ARG A 16 -14.64 -6.56 -3.63
N SER A 17 -14.41 -7.36 -2.59
CA SER A 17 -13.36 -7.10 -1.61
C SER A 17 -12.17 -8.05 -1.81
N ALA A 18 -10.96 -7.51 -1.92
CA ALA A 18 -9.71 -8.25 -1.90
C ALA A 18 -9.07 -8.14 -0.51
N VAL A 19 -8.75 -9.27 0.11
CA VAL A 19 -7.99 -9.29 1.37
C VAL A 19 -6.51 -9.46 1.02
N VAL A 20 -5.69 -8.53 1.46
CA VAL A 20 -4.24 -8.60 1.29
C VAL A 20 -3.60 -8.96 2.61
N PHE A 21 -3.01 -10.16 2.64
CA PHE A 21 -2.38 -10.70 3.82
C PHE A 21 -0.88 -10.39 3.85
N ILE A 22 -0.44 -9.77 4.95
CA ILE A 22 0.96 -9.41 5.19
C ILE A 22 1.50 -10.18 6.40
N PRO A 23 2.16 -11.34 6.18
CA PRO A 23 2.58 -12.25 7.24
C PRO A 23 3.91 -11.86 7.91
N ASP A 24 4.57 -10.81 7.42
CA ASP A 24 5.93 -10.47 7.80
C ASP A 24 6.12 -8.95 7.95
N ASP A 25 7.34 -8.57 8.33
CA ASP A 25 7.75 -7.20 8.64
C ASP A 25 8.37 -6.47 7.43
N ARG A 26 8.13 -6.96 6.20
CA ARG A 26 8.69 -6.36 4.97
C ARG A 26 7.93 -5.11 4.56
N HIS A 27 8.65 -4.15 4.00
CA HIS A 27 8.03 -2.98 3.37
C HIS A 27 7.21 -3.42 2.16
N CYS A 28 5.99 -2.94 2.02
CA CYS A 28 5.12 -3.38 0.92
C CYS A 28 4.84 -2.24 -0.05
N PHE A 29 5.02 -2.54 -1.32
CA PHE A 29 4.64 -1.67 -2.43
C PHE A 29 3.43 -2.28 -3.12
N PHE A 30 2.31 -1.57 -3.06
CA PHE A 30 1.05 -1.99 -3.66
C PHE A 30 0.82 -1.25 -4.97
N PHE A 31 0.46 -1.99 -6.01
CA PHE A 31 0.17 -1.45 -7.33
C PHE A 31 -1.19 -1.95 -7.81
N ARG A 32 -1.94 -1.11 -8.52
CA ARG A 32 -3.08 -1.59 -9.31
C ARG A 32 -2.60 -2.49 -10.43
N GLU A 33 -3.30 -3.60 -10.65
CA GLU A 33 -3.03 -4.61 -11.67
C GLU A 33 -2.89 -4.00 -13.07
N GLU A 34 -3.84 -3.18 -13.48
CA GLU A 34 -3.82 -2.50 -14.78
C GLU A 34 -2.58 -1.64 -15.01
N SER A 35 -2.13 -0.92 -13.97
CA SER A 35 -0.94 -0.09 -14.06
C SER A 35 0.33 -0.94 -14.02
N TYR A 36 0.40 -1.95 -13.15
CA TYR A 36 1.60 -2.77 -12.98
C TYR A 36 1.94 -3.61 -14.22
N HIS A 37 0.95 -4.01 -15.01
CA HIS A 37 1.17 -4.78 -16.24
C HIS A 37 1.56 -3.94 -17.46
N ARG A 38 1.44 -2.62 -17.39
CA ARG A 38 1.97 -1.73 -18.45
C ARG A 38 3.50 -1.72 -18.37
N PRO A 39 4.23 -2.07 -19.45
CA PRO A 39 5.69 -2.19 -19.38
C PRO A 39 6.41 -0.93 -18.88
N GLU A 40 5.98 0.25 -19.37
CA GLU A 40 6.57 1.54 -19.00
C GLU A 40 6.38 1.86 -17.50
N ASP A 41 5.17 1.60 -16.98
CA ASP A 41 4.82 1.85 -15.59
C ASP A 41 5.58 0.88 -14.67
N LYS A 42 5.64 -0.41 -15.06
CA LYS A 42 6.43 -1.42 -14.36
C LYS A 42 7.89 -1.01 -14.25
N GLU A 43 8.50 -0.59 -15.36
CA GLU A 43 9.89 -0.15 -15.37
C GLU A 43 10.13 1.04 -14.43
N LEU A 44 9.21 2.01 -14.40
CA LEU A 44 9.28 3.13 -13.47
C LEU A 44 9.19 2.67 -12.01
N TYR A 45 8.25 1.77 -11.68
CA TYR A 45 8.10 1.25 -10.32
C TYR A 45 9.34 0.52 -9.84
N HIS A 46 9.95 -0.33 -10.67
CA HIS A 46 11.21 -1.01 -10.34
C HIS A 46 12.34 -0.01 -10.15
N LYS A 47 12.49 0.99 -11.03
CA LYS A 47 13.49 2.06 -10.86
C LYS A 47 13.34 2.81 -9.54
N ILE A 48 12.10 3.07 -9.11
CA ILE A 48 11.82 3.73 -7.83
C ILE A 48 12.27 2.85 -6.66
N ILE A 49 11.89 1.57 -6.68
CA ILE A 49 12.23 0.61 -5.62
C ILE A 49 13.77 0.44 -5.54
N ASP A 50 14.43 0.24 -6.68
CA ASP A 50 15.88 0.12 -6.76
C ASP A 50 16.60 1.37 -6.21
N ALA A 51 16.05 2.55 -6.50
CA ALA A 51 16.62 3.81 -6.02
C ALA A 51 16.55 3.97 -4.49
N LEU A 52 15.64 3.26 -3.81
CA LEU A 52 15.55 3.26 -2.34
C LEU A 52 16.67 2.47 -1.67
N LYS A 53 17.47 1.71 -2.43
CA LYS A 53 18.69 1.03 -1.97
C LYS A 53 18.48 0.14 -0.75
N PHE A 54 17.49 -0.75 -0.82
CA PHE A 54 17.36 -1.83 0.16
C PHE A 54 18.61 -2.72 0.14
N GLU A 55 19.00 -3.26 1.31
CA GLU A 55 20.21 -4.09 1.43
C GLU A 55 20.00 -5.51 0.88
N SER A 56 18.75 -5.95 0.83
CA SER A 56 18.32 -7.24 0.29
C SER A 56 16.87 -7.15 -0.19
N ASP A 57 16.53 -7.95 -1.21
CA ASP A 57 15.15 -8.10 -1.70
C ASP A 57 14.20 -8.61 -0.61
N ASP A 58 14.72 -9.30 0.41
CA ASP A 58 13.95 -9.74 1.57
C ASP A 58 13.46 -8.60 2.46
N GLN A 59 13.87 -7.34 2.22
CA GLN A 59 13.39 -6.17 2.97
C GLN A 59 12.06 -5.62 2.46
N PHE A 60 11.65 -5.99 1.24
CA PHE A 60 10.41 -5.50 0.65
C PHE A 60 9.62 -6.61 -0.06
N ARG A 61 8.37 -6.30 -0.40
CA ARG A 61 7.52 -7.10 -1.27
C ARG A 61 6.69 -6.20 -2.17
N ILE A 62 6.36 -6.74 -3.34
CA ILE A 62 5.48 -6.11 -4.31
C ILE A 62 4.15 -6.87 -4.31
N GLU A 63 3.07 -6.13 -4.10
CA GLU A 63 1.71 -6.64 -4.15
C GLU A 63 0.95 -5.99 -5.30
N VAL A 64 0.35 -6.82 -6.15
CA VAL A 64 -0.47 -6.36 -7.27
C VAL A 64 -1.93 -6.60 -6.92
N LEU A 65 -2.70 -5.53 -6.89
CA LEU A 65 -4.08 -5.52 -6.42
C LEU A 65 -5.06 -5.38 -7.58
N PRO A 66 -6.16 -6.15 -7.59
CA PRO A 66 -7.15 -6.09 -8.66
C PRO A 66 -7.81 -4.70 -8.71
N SER A 67 -8.11 -4.20 -9.91
CA SER A 67 -8.61 -2.84 -10.13
C SER A 67 -10.00 -2.56 -9.56
N ASP A 68 -10.88 -3.56 -9.57
CA ASP A 68 -12.31 -3.37 -9.27
C ASP A 68 -12.70 -3.70 -7.83
N HIS A 69 -11.72 -3.82 -6.93
CA HIS A 69 -11.98 -4.27 -5.56
C HIS A 69 -11.65 -3.21 -4.51
N PHE A 70 -12.48 -3.18 -3.47
CA PHE A 70 -12.11 -2.65 -2.16
C PHE A 70 -11.04 -3.53 -1.55
N ILE A 71 -10.05 -2.94 -0.89
CA ILE A 71 -8.88 -3.65 -0.40
C ILE A 71 -8.92 -3.62 1.12
N HIS A 72 -8.96 -4.79 1.74
CA HIS A 72 -8.76 -4.94 3.17
C HIS A 72 -7.34 -5.43 3.44
N ILE A 73 -6.58 -4.66 4.20
CA ILE A 73 -5.20 -5.01 4.53
C ILE A 73 -5.19 -5.63 5.91
N GLN A 74 -4.81 -6.89 5.99
CA GLN A 74 -4.60 -7.60 7.24
C GLN A 74 -3.10 -7.82 7.42
N TRP A 75 -2.53 -7.09 8.36
CA TRP A 75 -1.13 -7.22 8.75
C TRP A 75 -1.04 -7.94 10.10
N GLU A 76 -0.27 -9.03 10.13
CA GLU A 76 -0.04 -9.85 11.32
C GLU A 76 1.43 -9.77 11.79
N GLY A 77 2.18 -8.76 11.33
CA GLY A 77 3.57 -8.57 11.69
C GLY A 77 3.76 -8.34 13.20
N LYS A 78 5.00 -8.52 13.65
CA LYS A 78 5.32 -8.40 15.08
C LYS A 78 5.41 -6.91 15.43
N GLN A 79 4.91 -6.55 16.61
CA GLN A 79 4.74 -5.19 17.18
C GLN A 79 5.99 -4.27 17.27
N LYS A 80 7.06 -4.47 16.49
CA LYS A 80 8.33 -3.71 16.59
C LYS A 80 8.94 -3.29 15.26
N SER A 81 8.27 -3.52 14.13
CA SER A 81 8.83 -3.24 12.82
C SER A 81 8.37 -1.87 12.34
N ASN A 82 9.32 -1.00 11.95
CA ASN A 82 9.01 0.26 11.26
C ASN A 82 8.62 -0.05 9.81
N VAL A 83 7.52 -0.80 9.64
CA VAL A 83 7.03 -1.24 8.34
C VAL A 83 6.45 -0.05 7.60
N ARG A 84 6.70 -0.01 6.30
CA ARG A 84 6.29 1.07 5.41
C ARG A 84 5.46 0.49 4.29
N PHE A 85 4.29 1.08 4.08
CA PHE A 85 3.39 0.73 3.00
C PHE A 85 3.29 1.87 2.00
N VAL A 86 3.43 1.56 0.72
CA VAL A 86 3.31 2.55 -0.36
C VAL A 86 2.26 2.06 -1.34
N PHE A 87 1.22 2.87 -1.56
CA PHE A 87 0.09 2.52 -2.40
C PHE A 87 0.09 3.35 -3.69
N PHE A 88 0.48 2.77 -4.83
CA PHE A 88 0.47 3.44 -6.13
C PHE A 88 -0.85 3.25 -6.87
N GLY A 89 -1.46 4.35 -7.32
CA GLY A 89 -2.72 4.33 -8.07
C GLY A 89 -3.94 3.88 -7.25
N ILE A 90 -3.80 3.71 -5.94
CA ILE A 90 -4.88 3.30 -5.03
C ILE A 90 -5.28 4.49 -4.17
N ARG A 91 -6.56 4.80 -4.13
CA ARG A 91 -7.11 5.88 -3.32
C ARG A 91 -7.30 5.39 -1.88
N PRO A 92 -7.11 6.26 -0.89
CA PRO A 92 -7.38 5.92 0.51
C PRO A 92 -8.78 5.35 0.77
N SER A 93 -9.79 5.88 0.08
CA SER A 93 -11.18 5.43 0.17
C SER A 93 -11.38 3.97 -0.25
N GLU A 94 -10.48 3.43 -1.07
CA GLU A 94 -10.53 2.06 -1.56
C GLU A 94 -9.98 1.07 -0.54
N ILE A 95 -9.34 1.55 0.54
CA ILE A 95 -8.77 0.70 1.59
C ILE A 95 -9.45 0.84 2.97
N HIS A 96 -10.65 1.43 3.01
CA HIS A 96 -11.47 1.63 4.22
C HIS A 96 -10.75 2.30 5.40
N LEU A 97 -9.70 3.08 5.13
CA LEU A 97 -9.02 3.86 6.16
C LEU A 97 -9.66 5.25 6.27
N ASN A 98 -10.58 5.41 7.22
CA ASN A 98 -11.22 6.69 7.49
C ASN A 98 -10.18 7.73 7.96
N GLY A 99 -10.22 8.93 7.38
CA GLY A 99 -9.32 10.04 7.72
C GLY A 99 -8.02 10.11 6.89
N PHE A 100 -7.86 9.20 5.93
CA PHE A 100 -6.78 9.21 4.96
C PHE A 100 -7.37 9.71 3.64
N ASP A 101 -6.90 10.83 3.13
CA ASP A 101 -7.49 11.52 1.97
C ASP A 101 -6.44 12.15 1.03
N LYS A 102 -5.20 12.29 1.50
CA LYS A 102 -4.12 12.98 0.78
C LYS A 102 -3.17 11.99 0.12
N LYS A 103 -2.90 12.25 -1.16
CA LYS A 103 -1.75 11.68 -1.87
C LYS A 103 -0.46 12.37 -1.40
N HIS A 104 0.65 11.63 -1.47
CA HIS A 104 2.01 12.06 -1.10
C HIS A 104 2.13 12.60 0.33
N HIS A 105 1.23 12.17 1.22
CA HIS A 105 1.31 12.44 2.64
C HIS A 105 1.71 11.15 3.37
N ILE A 106 2.61 11.27 4.34
CA ILE A 106 3.01 10.15 5.19
C ILE A 106 2.09 10.14 6.40
N TYR A 107 1.35 9.05 6.55
CA TYR A 107 0.55 8.78 7.72
C TYR A 107 1.33 7.85 8.64
N TYR A 108 1.52 8.30 9.88
CA TYR A 108 2.17 7.52 10.92
C TYR A 108 1.12 6.86 11.79
N LEU A 109 1.12 5.53 11.83
CA LEU A 109 0.31 4.73 12.74
C LEU A 109 1.23 4.07 13.78
N ASN A 110 0.64 3.52 14.84
CA ASN A 110 1.38 2.99 16.00
C ASN A 110 2.46 1.97 15.60
N ASP A 111 2.15 1.12 14.62
CA ASP A 111 3.00 -0.02 14.27
C ASP A 111 3.55 0.04 12.83
N PHE A 112 3.11 1.01 12.01
CA PHE A 112 3.57 1.15 10.63
C PHE A 112 3.34 2.58 10.12
N SER A 113 4.05 2.93 9.05
CA SER A 113 3.80 4.15 8.29
C SER A 113 3.27 3.80 6.91
N LEU A 114 2.41 4.66 6.36
CA LEU A 114 1.94 4.48 5.00
C LEU A 114 1.89 5.77 4.21
N MET A 115 1.95 5.66 2.89
CA MET A 115 1.64 6.75 1.98
C MET A 115 0.87 6.27 0.76
N PHE A 116 0.06 7.15 0.21
CA PHE A 116 -0.60 6.94 -1.07
C PHE A 116 0.08 7.78 -2.14
N ALA A 117 0.40 7.15 -3.27
CA ALA A 117 0.97 7.76 -4.45
C ALA A 117 -0.06 7.71 -5.60
N ASP A 118 0.12 8.57 -6.58
CA ASP A 118 -0.61 8.48 -7.84
C ASP A 118 -0.13 7.29 -8.67
N GLU A 119 -0.81 7.04 -9.79
CA GLU A 119 -0.35 6.08 -10.78
C GLU A 119 0.90 6.58 -11.51
N ALA A 120 1.68 5.66 -12.08
CA ALA A 120 2.88 5.96 -12.87
C ALA A 120 2.67 7.05 -13.93
N SER A 121 1.50 7.10 -14.57
CA SER A 121 1.15 8.06 -15.61
C SER A 121 1.30 9.54 -15.15
N PHE A 122 1.08 9.81 -13.86
CA PHE A 122 1.21 11.14 -13.25
C PHE A 122 2.67 11.60 -13.15
N TYR A 123 3.61 10.66 -13.09
CA TYR A 123 5.03 10.90 -12.87
C TYR A 123 5.84 11.05 -14.17
N LYS A 124 5.18 11.42 -15.28
CA LYS A 124 5.86 11.71 -16.55
C LYS A 124 6.72 12.98 -16.47
N GLU A 125 6.28 13.96 -15.69
CA GLU A 125 6.97 15.23 -15.52
C GLU A 125 8.07 15.18 -14.46
N ASN A 126 9.07 16.07 -14.56
CA ASN A 126 10.14 16.14 -13.57
C ASN A 126 9.64 16.62 -12.19
N ALA A 127 8.72 17.59 -12.17
CA ALA A 127 8.20 18.15 -10.94
C ALA A 127 7.45 17.10 -10.10
N SER A 128 6.57 16.31 -10.72
CA SER A 128 5.83 15.24 -10.03
C SER A 128 6.75 14.10 -9.57
N ARG A 129 7.79 13.75 -10.34
CA ARG A 129 8.82 12.79 -9.89
C ARG A 129 9.60 13.29 -8.68
N LYS A 130 9.99 14.56 -8.68
CA LYS A 130 10.70 15.17 -7.55
C LYS A 130 9.85 15.15 -6.29
N LEU A 131 8.56 15.48 -6.40
CA LEU A 131 7.60 15.39 -5.30
C LEU A 131 7.54 13.97 -4.73
N LEU A 132 7.31 12.97 -5.58
CA LEU A 132 7.28 11.56 -5.16
C LEU A 132 8.57 11.16 -4.45
N TRP A 133 9.71 11.49 -5.04
CA TRP A 133 11.02 11.14 -4.50
C TRP A 133 11.26 11.79 -3.13
N THR A 134 10.91 13.07 -2.95
CA THR A 134 11.03 13.75 -1.65
C THR A 134 10.24 13.03 -0.56
N VAL A 135 9.02 12.58 -0.86
CA VAL A 135 8.18 11.90 0.12
C VAL A 135 8.67 10.48 0.39
N LEU A 136 9.09 9.75 -0.64
CA LEU A 136 9.69 8.43 -0.46
C LEU A 136 10.98 8.50 0.36
N GLN A 137 11.83 9.48 0.12
CA GLN A 137 13.01 9.72 0.94
C GLN A 137 12.63 10.00 2.39
N ALA A 138 11.63 10.85 2.65
CA ALA A 138 11.16 11.11 4.01
C ALA A 138 10.55 9.86 4.68
N LEU A 139 9.91 8.98 3.91
CA LEU A 139 9.30 7.76 4.43
C LEU A 139 10.36 6.72 4.79
N PHE A 140 11.36 6.51 3.94
CA PHE A 140 12.35 5.44 4.07
C PHE A 140 13.66 5.85 4.74
N ASN A 141 14.04 7.13 4.71
CA ASN A 141 15.20 7.61 5.47
C ASN A 141 14.85 7.69 6.97
N LYS A 142 15.81 7.30 7.80
CA LYS A 142 15.84 7.59 9.24
C LYS A 142 16.60 8.89 9.47
#